data_AF-A0A109HE20-F1
#
_entry.id   AF-A0A109HE20-F1
#
_cell.length_a   1.000
_cell.length_b   1.000
_cell.length_c   1.000
_cell.angle_alpha   90.00
_cell.angle_beta   90.00
_cell.angle_gamma   90.00
#
_symmetry.space_group_name_H-M   'P 1'
#
loop_
_entity.id
_entity.type
_entity.pdbx_description
1 polymer ?
#
loop_
_entity_poly.entity_id
_entity_poly.type
_entity_poly.pdbx_seq_one_letter_code
_entity_poly.pdbx_strand_id
1 'polypeptide(L)'
;MLMALAAWPLQRYRPERFALAELMRQLAGIARQRPSATLAPPATEAVLEAMVMLHGEHRSRGLAVQSFRIIAELCERARLELLTLADLHGRLDEVSPARLPIERVLERSAVVLDQLAHALDNAEDPAAAEASMTGFDDLADALAQAQAQAADTRERRLLRIAVARVQGLGGQLRALVRNGHWASSRGEIQAELAEARLPAALRPLAPLQTLRANLGFCSVAFRHALRCGVCLSLAVLFARWQAIPHGYWIPMTTAIVLKPDFGGTLSFGALRVAGTFAGLLLATVLAHFSMDGAVLRLLLLTVFCLGFRLLTQVNYGLGVASLTGMLVLLLSFEGMAPGEAIGERIQATVLGSALALVAYALWPTWERRHIRATLAQLLLAYRDHLAALFEGRLQALPETRAASRTARTNVQASIERLRGEPRRKRNLRELTLAESVLANGNRLLRASLALEAVLRDSPSLQQLPELEQFRQQAHAALTQLADSLRSGTAPAQATLRNDERRLAEALAAHLQEAGD
;
A
#
# COMPACT_ATOMS: atom_id res chain seq x y z
N MET A 1 29.28 -0.78 -12.22
CA MET A 1 28.36 -0.22 -11.19
C MET A 1 27.95 1.23 -11.44
N LEU A 2 28.81 2.12 -11.94
CA LEU A 2 28.47 3.53 -12.21
C LEU A 2 27.35 3.74 -13.26
N MET A 3 27.31 2.96 -14.35
CA MET A 3 26.19 3.04 -15.32
C MET A 3 24.84 2.57 -14.74
N ALA A 4 24.85 1.59 -13.82
CA ALA A 4 23.64 1.15 -13.14
C ALA A 4 23.12 2.21 -12.16
N LEU A 5 24.00 2.99 -11.53
CA LEU A 5 23.64 4.11 -10.65
C LEU A 5 23.20 5.36 -11.43
N ALA A 6 23.73 5.60 -12.63
CA ALA A 6 23.38 6.75 -13.46
C ALA A 6 22.01 6.59 -14.17
N ALA A 7 21.62 5.37 -14.53
CA ALA A 7 20.33 5.10 -15.20
C ALA A 7 19.17 4.81 -14.23
N TRP A 8 19.47 4.44 -12.98
CA TRP A 8 18.46 4.11 -11.95
C TRP A 8 17.46 5.24 -11.61
N PRO A 9 17.86 6.53 -11.57
CA PRO A 9 16.92 7.62 -11.29
C PRO A 9 15.91 7.86 -12.42
N LEU A 10 16.25 7.47 -13.66
CA LEU A 10 15.46 7.80 -14.85
C LEU A 10 14.32 6.80 -15.12
N GLN A 11 14.40 5.56 -14.60
CA GLN A 11 13.44 4.50 -14.93
C GLN A 11 13.10 3.58 -13.74
N ARG A 12 12.98 4.15 -12.53
CA ARG A 12 12.76 3.44 -11.26
C ARG A 12 11.59 2.42 -11.24
N TYR A 13 10.59 2.58 -12.11
CA TYR A 13 9.38 1.74 -12.17
C TYR A 13 9.03 1.23 -13.57
N ARG A 14 10.01 1.21 -14.49
CA ARG A 14 9.77 0.80 -15.88
C ARG A 14 9.13 -0.59 -16.02
N PRO A 15 9.58 -1.62 -15.27
CA PRO A 15 8.97 -2.94 -15.35
C PRO A 15 7.47 -2.91 -14.97
N GLU A 16 7.11 -2.23 -13.88
CA GLU A 16 5.73 -2.12 -13.39
C GLU A 16 4.82 -1.39 -14.39
N ARG A 17 5.32 -0.35 -15.05
CA ARG A 17 4.57 0.39 -16.07
C ARG A 17 4.28 -0.47 -17.30
N PHE A 18 5.27 -1.18 -17.80
CA PHE A 18 5.09 -2.04 -18.98
C PHE A 18 4.07 -3.15 -18.73
N ALA A 19 4.11 -3.80 -17.58
CA ALA A 19 3.15 -4.84 -17.24
C ALA A 19 1.70 -4.29 -17.21
N LEU A 20 1.50 -3.08 -16.66
CA LEU A 20 0.18 -2.45 -16.63
C LEU A 20 -0.27 -1.93 -18.00
N ALA A 21 0.64 -1.39 -18.80
CA ALA A 21 0.35 -0.94 -20.16
C ALA A 21 -0.02 -2.12 -21.08
N GLU A 22 0.67 -3.26 -20.95
CA GLU A 22 0.33 -4.49 -21.65
C GLU A 22 -1.06 -5.00 -21.24
N LEU A 23 -1.34 -5.03 -19.92
CA LEU A 23 -2.67 -5.35 -19.43
C LEU A 23 -3.74 -4.44 -20.04
N MET A 24 -3.53 -3.12 -20.05
CA MET A 24 -4.47 -2.16 -20.65
C MET A 24 -4.70 -2.38 -22.14
N ARG A 25 -3.64 -2.67 -22.91
CA ARG A 25 -3.75 -3.03 -24.34
C ARG A 25 -4.59 -4.28 -24.56
N GLN A 26 -4.41 -5.29 -23.71
CA GLN A 26 -5.22 -6.50 -23.77
C GLN A 26 -6.69 -6.22 -23.45
N LEU A 27 -6.98 -5.36 -22.46
CA LEU A 27 -8.35 -4.92 -22.17
C LEU A 27 -8.97 -4.12 -23.33
N ALA A 28 -8.20 -3.25 -23.98
CA ALA A 28 -8.64 -2.56 -25.19
C ALA A 28 -8.94 -3.54 -26.33
N GLY A 29 -8.13 -4.61 -26.44
CA GLY A 29 -8.38 -5.74 -27.33
C GLY A 29 -9.72 -6.43 -27.04
N ILE A 30 -10.03 -6.72 -25.77
CA ILE A 30 -11.32 -7.31 -25.35
C ILE A 30 -12.49 -6.41 -25.77
N ALA A 31 -12.38 -5.10 -25.52
CA ALA A 31 -13.41 -4.13 -25.86
C ALA A 31 -13.70 -4.08 -27.37
N ARG A 32 -12.67 -4.20 -28.22
CA ARG A 32 -12.82 -4.25 -29.69
C ARG A 32 -13.35 -5.59 -30.21
N GLN A 33 -12.73 -6.68 -29.76
CA GLN A 33 -12.97 -8.01 -30.31
C GLN A 33 -14.26 -8.64 -29.79
N ARG A 34 -14.75 -8.20 -28.62
CA ARG A 34 -15.98 -8.71 -27.97
C ARG A 34 -15.99 -10.25 -27.92
N PRO A 35 -14.99 -10.87 -27.26
CA PRO A 35 -14.84 -12.31 -27.26
C PRO A 35 -16.04 -13.00 -26.61
N SER A 36 -16.44 -14.15 -27.17
CA SER A 36 -17.54 -14.96 -26.65
C SER A 36 -17.24 -15.46 -25.23
N ALA A 37 -18.27 -15.51 -24.39
CA ALA A 37 -18.20 -16.07 -23.02
C ALA A 37 -17.83 -17.57 -22.98
N THR A 38 -17.85 -18.26 -24.12
CA THR A 38 -17.46 -19.68 -24.25
C THR A 38 -15.96 -19.91 -24.34
N LEU A 39 -15.16 -18.86 -24.59
CA LEU A 39 -13.70 -18.95 -24.68
C LEU A 39 -13.05 -18.75 -23.30
N ALA A 40 -11.81 -19.21 -23.17
CA ALA A 40 -11.02 -18.94 -21.97
C ALA A 40 -10.92 -17.42 -21.73
N PRO A 41 -11.08 -16.94 -20.49
CA PRO A 41 -11.13 -15.52 -20.21
C PRO A 41 -9.80 -14.85 -20.63
N PRO A 42 -9.84 -13.92 -21.59
CA PRO A 42 -8.63 -13.24 -22.06
C PRO A 42 -7.99 -12.40 -20.95
N ALA A 43 -6.70 -12.11 -21.11
CA ALA A 43 -5.85 -11.34 -20.19
C ALA A 43 -5.63 -11.94 -18.79
N THR A 44 -6.05 -13.18 -18.52
CA THR A 44 -5.89 -13.81 -17.20
C THR A 44 -4.42 -13.90 -16.76
N GLU A 45 -3.51 -14.23 -17.68
CA GLU A 45 -2.07 -14.34 -17.39
C GLU A 45 -1.43 -12.96 -17.11
N ALA A 46 -1.73 -11.96 -17.94
CA ALA A 46 -1.23 -10.59 -17.76
C ALA A 46 -1.70 -9.96 -16.43
N VAL A 47 -2.95 -10.21 -16.03
CA VAL A 47 -3.45 -9.80 -14.70
C VAL A 47 -2.64 -10.45 -13.59
N LEU A 48 -2.40 -11.75 -13.70
CA LEU A 48 -1.71 -12.52 -12.67
C LEU A 48 -0.23 -12.09 -12.57
N GLU A 49 0.42 -11.86 -13.70
CA GLU A 49 1.78 -11.33 -13.79
C GLU A 49 1.87 -9.92 -13.18
N ALA A 50 0.98 -9.00 -13.55
CA ALA A 50 0.92 -7.66 -12.98
C ALA A 50 0.67 -7.68 -11.47
N MET A 51 -0.24 -8.53 -10.99
CA MET A 51 -0.53 -8.69 -9.57
C MET A 51 0.67 -9.24 -8.79
N VAL A 52 1.31 -10.30 -9.29
CA VAL A 52 2.53 -10.88 -8.68
C VAL A 52 3.65 -9.86 -8.65
N MET A 53 3.82 -9.11 -9.74
CA MET A 53 4.84 -8.09 -9.88
C MET A 53 4.66 -6.93 -8.89
N LEU A 54 3.43 -6.45 -8.71
CA LEU A 54 3.12 -5.29 -7.87
C LEU A 54 2.99 -5.62 -6.37
N HIS A 55 2.72 -6.88 -6.03
CA HIS A 55 2.58 -7.36 -4.65
C HIS A 55 3.81 -8.14 -4.15
N GLY A 56 4.89 -8.23 -4.93
CA GLY A 56 6.13 -8.93 -4.54
C GLY A 56 6.88 -8.29 -3.36
N GLU A 57 7.63 -9.13 -2.62
CA GLU A 57 8.25 -8.82 -1.31
C GLU A 57 9.34 -7.71 -1.31
N HIS A 58 9.93 -7.37 -2.46
CA HIS A 58 11.22 -6.66 -2.50
C HIS A 58 11.21 -5.25 -3.12
N ARG A 59 10.06 -4.54 -3.17
CA ARG A 59 9.98 -3.28 -3.93
C ARG A 59 9.55 -2.04 -3.14
N SER A 60 9.88 -0.90 -3.75
CA SER A 60 9.92 0.46 -3.22
C SER A 60 8.60 0.93 -2.62
N ARG A 61 8.74 1.73 -1.56
CA ARG A 61 7.65 2.42 -0.87
C ARG A 61 7.55 3.80 -1.52
N GLY A 62 6.42 4.11 -2.15
CA GLY A 62 6.21 5.39 -2.85
C GLY A 62 4.77 5.55 -3.31
N LEU A 63 4.38 6.78 -3.65
CA LEU A 63 3.02 7.08 -4.15
C LEU A 63 2.77 6.40 -5.49
N ALA A 64 3.80 6.34 -6.36
CA ALA A 64 3.71 5.67 -7.65
C ALA A 64 3.35 4.18 -7.53
N VAL A 65 3.96 3.45 -6.58
CA VAL A 65 3.66 2.01 -6.35
C VAL A 65 2.24 1.80 -5.84
N GLN A 66 1.73 2.70 -4.99
CA GLN A 66 0.32 2.65 -4.57
C GLN A 66 -0.62 2.90 -5.75
N SER A 67 -0.29 3.85 -6.62
CA SER A 67 -1.04 4.11 -7.85
C SER A 67 -1.05 2.89 -8.77
N PHE A 68 0.10 2.24 -9.01
CA PHE A 68 0.18 1.03 -9.84
C PHE A 68 -0.68 -0.11 -9.30
N ARG A 69 -0.69 -0.36 -7.98
CA ARG A 69 -1.55 -1.39 -7.38
C ARG A 69 -3.02 -1.11 -7.61
N ILE A 70 -3.43 0.15 -7.45
CA ILE A 70 -4.82 0.52 -7.68
C ILE A 70 -5.15 0.45 -9.17
N ILE A 71 -4.23 0.82 -10.07
CA ILE A 71 -4.42 0.63 -11.51
C ILE A 71 -4.65 -0.86 -11.83
N ALA A 72 -3.86 -1.78 -11.27
CA ALA A 72 -4.05 -3.21 -11.47
C ALA A 72 -5.45 -3.69 -11.02
N GLU A 73 -5.89 -3.28 -9.83
CA GLU A 73 -7.22 -3.62 -9.32
C GLU A 73 -8.35 -3.03 -10.17
N LEU A 74 -8.17 -1.81 -10.67
CA LEU A 74 -9.13 -1.15 -11.54
C LEU A 74 -9.18 -1.83 -12.92
N CYS A 75 -8.03 -2.26 -13.47
CA CYS A 75 -7.97 -3.04 -14.70
C CYS A 75 -8.72 -4.36 -14.55
N GLU A 76 -8.57 -5.08 -13.42
CA GLU A 76 -9.30 -6.33 -13.19
C GLU A 76 -10.82 -6.10 -13.10
N ARG A 77 -11.26 -5.02 -12.46
CA ARG A 77 -12.68 -4.65 -12.45
C ARG A 77 -13.17 -4.26 -13.85
N ALA A 78 -12.39 -3.48 -14.59
CA ALA A 78 -12.72 -3.05 -15.95
C ALA A 78 -12.83 -4.25 -16.89
N ARG A 79 -11.96 -5.24 -16.73
CA ARG A 79 -12.04 -6.52 -17.45
C ARG A 79 -13.39 -7.20 -17.25
N LEU A 80 -13.88 -7.29 -16.02
CA LEU A 80 -15.17 -7.91 -15.71
C LEU A 80 -16.35 -7.12 -16.31
N GLU A 81 -16.30 -5.79 -16.24
CA GLU A 81 -17.30 -4.92 -16.85
C GLU A 81 -17.33 -5.07 -18.38
N LEU A 82 -16.16 -5.05 -19.04
CA LEU A 82 -16.02 -5.22 -20.49
C LEU A 82 -16.52 -6.58 -20.97
N LEU A 83 -16.15 -7.66 -20.28
CA LEU A 83 -16.62 -9.01 -20.62
C LEU A 83 -18.14 -9.14 -20.45
N THR A 84 -18.70 -8.55 -19.40
CA THR A 84 -20.15 -8.55 -19.17
C THR A 84 -20.87 -7.77 -20.26
N LEU A 85 -20.35 -6.61 -20.67
CA LEU A 85 -20.93 -5.82 -21.76
C LEU A 85 -20.82 -6.53 -23.12
N ALA A 86 -19.71 -7.21 -23.39
CA ALA A 86 -19.55 -8.02 -24.59
C ALA A 86 -20.55 -9.20 -24.64
N ASP A 87 -20.75 -9.91 -23.52
CA ASP A 87 -21.77 -10.96 -23.40
C ASP A 87 -23.18 -10.40 -23.62
N LEU A 88 -23.52 -9.30 -22.95
CA LEU A 88 -24.83 -8.64 -23.10
C LEU A 88 -25.07 -8.19 -24.54
N HIS A 89 -24.05 -7.64 -25.21
CA HIS A 89 -24.12 -7.27 -26.63
C HIS A 89 -24.43 -8.49 -27.51
N GLY A 90 -23.80 -9.65 -27.26
CA GLY A 90 -24.05 -10.89 -28.00
C GLY A 90 -25.42 -11.52 -27.73
N ARG A 91 -26.06 -11.19 -26.61
CA ARG A 91 -27.39 -11.70 -26.21
C ARG A 91 -28.56 -10.86 -26.71
N LEU A 92 -28.29 -9.69 -27.27
CA LEU A 92 -29.31 -8.82 -27.88
C LEU A 92 -29.54 -9.22 -29.34
N ASP A 93 -30.80 -9.16 -29.77
CA ASP A 93 -31.19 -9.38 -31.15
C ASP A 93 -30.47 -8.39 -32.08
N GLU A 94 -30.11 -8.82 -33.30
CA GLU A 94 -29.31 -8.01 -34.24
C GLU A 94 -29.97 -6.66 -34.59
N VAL A 95 -31.30 -6.60 -34.54
CA VAL A 95 -32.09 -5.40 -34.85
C VAL A 95 -32.31 -4.50 -33.62
N SER A 96 -31.83 -4.90 -32.44
CA SER A 96 -32.02 -4.11 -31.22
C SER A 96 -31.31 -2.76 -31.32
N PRO A 97 -32.03 -1.63 -31.14
CA PRO A 97 -31.43 -0.30 -31.17
C PRO A 97 -30.42 -0.08 -30.03
N ALA A 98 -30.43 -0.94 -29.01
CA ALA A 98 -29.52 -0.86 -27.88
C ALA A 98 -28.13 -1.47 -28.12
N ARG A 99 -27.92 -2.17 -29.24
CA ARG A 99 -26.59 -2.69 -29.62
C ARG A 99 -25.59 -1.56 -29.89
N LEU A 100 -26.01 -0.53 -30.62
CA LEU A 100 -25.15 0.59 -31.02
C LEU A 100 -24.63 1.40 -29.81
N PRO A 101 -25.45 1.78 -28.81
CA PRO A 101 -24.94 2.40 -27.58
C PRO A 101 -23.88 1.56 -26.85
N ILE A 102 -24.07 0.23 -26.76
CA ILE A 102 -23.09 -0.66 -26.12
C ILE A 102 -21.79 -0.71 -26.92
N GLU A 103 -21.86 -0.77 -28.25
CA GLU A 103 -20.69 -0.73 -29.13
C GLU A 103 -19.90 0.56 -28.94
N ARG A 104 -20.56 1.71 -28.95
CA ARG A 104 -19.91 3.02 -28.75
C ARG A 104 -19.21 3.11 -27.39
N VAL A 105 -19.82 2.57 -26.34
CA VAL A 105 -19.19 2.51 -25.01
C VAL A 105 -17.94 1.64 -25.05
N LEU A 106 -18.00 0.46 -25.66
CA LEU A 106 -16.85 -0.44 -25.78
C LEU A 106 -15.73 0.17 -26.61
N GLU A 107 -16.05 0.77 -27.76
CA GLU A 107 -15.10 1.47 -28.62
C GLU A 107 -14.42 2.63 -27.88
N ARG A 108 -15.21 3.48 -27.21
CA ARG A 108 -14.66 4.60 -26.43
C ARG A 108 -13.78 4.09 -25.28
N SER A 109 -14.17 3.01 -24.62
CA SER A 109 -13.37 2.38 -23.57
C SER A 109 -12.05 1.85 -24.11
N ALA A 110 -12.04 1.25 -25.31
CA ALA A 110 -10.83 0.77 -25.97
C ALA A 110 -9.85 1.92 -26.26
N VAL A 111 -10.36 3.05 -26.78
CA VAL A 111 -9.55 4.25 -27.06
C VAL A 111 -8.91 4.79 -25.79
N VAL A 112 -9.68 4.92 -24.70
CA VAL A 112 -9.17 5.40 -23.41
C VAL A 112 -8.08 4.46 -22.87
N LEU A 113 -8.29 3.14 -22.94
CA LEU A 113 -7.33 2.14 -22.45
C LEU A 113 -6.03 2.14 -23.25
N ASP A 114 -6.08 2.28 -24.58
CA ASP A 114 -4.87 2.40 -25.41
C ASP A 114 -4.09 3.68 -25.11
N GLN A 115 -4.78 4.81 -24.94
CA GLN A 115 -4.14 6.07 -24.59
C GLN A 115 -3.50 6.02 -23.20
N LEU A 116 -4.12 5.34 -22.25
CA LEU A 116 -3.53 5.08 -20.93
C LEU A 116 -2.30 4.17 -21.03
N ALA A 117 -2.36 3.11 -21.83
CA ALA A 117 -1.23 2.22 -22.05
C ALA A 117 -0.04 2.98 -22.65
N HIS A 118 -0.30 3.83 -23.65
CA HIS A 118 0.72 4.66 -24.27
C HIS A 118 1.37 5.64 -23.28
N ALA A 119 0.55 6.32 -22.47
CA ALA A 119 1.05 7.23 -21.43
C ALA A 119 1.90 6.49 -20.38
N LEU A 120 1.52 5.28 -19.97
CA LEU A 120 2.30 4.47 -19.02
C LEU A 120 3.64 3.99 -19.62
N ASP A 121 3.65 3.53 -20.87
CA ASP A 121 4.88 3.08 -21.56
C ASP A 121 5.90 4.23 -21.64
N ASN A 122 5.44 5.42 -22.02
CA ASN A 122 6.28 6.60 -22.18
C ASN A 122 6.50 7.41 -20.89
N ALA A 123 5.85 7.02 -19.80
CA ALA A 123 5.88 7.73 -18.51
C ALA A 123 5.36 9.18 -18.57
N GLU A 124 4.39 9.40 -19.43
CA GLU A 124 3.76 10.69 -19.70
C GLU A 124 2.45 10.86 -18.95
N ASP A 125 1.93 12.09 -18.98
CA ASP A 125 0.65 12.43 -18.41
C ASP A 125 -0.49 11.92 -19.31
N PRO A 126 -1.53 11.23 -18.79
CA PRO A 126 -2.62 10.66 -19.57
C PRO A 126 -3.64 11.69 -20.09
N ALA A 127 -3.20 12.88 -20.52
CA ALA A 127 -4.07 13.96 -20.99
C ALA A 127 -4.94 13.55 -22.20
N ALA A 128 -4.41 12.74 -23.11
CA ALA A 128 -5.19 12.20 -24.23
C ALA A 128 -6.34 11.30 -23.76
N ALA A 129 -6.08 10.44 -22.77
CA ALA A 129 -7.08 9.56 -22.18
C ALA A 129 -8.15 10.36 -21.42
N GLU A 130 -7.74 11.42 -20.73
CA GLU A 130 -8.66 12.36 -20.07
C GLU A 130 -9.57 13.05 -21.09
N ALA A 131 -9.03 13.56 -22.19
CA ALA A 131 -9.83 14.16 -23.25
C ALA A 131 -10.82 13.16 -23.88
N SER A 132 -10.42 11.89 -24.01
CA SER A 132 -11.31 10.83 -24.51
C SER A 132 -12.42 10.44 -23.53
N MET A 133 -12.29 10.75 -22.23
CA MET A 133 -13.38 10.55 -21.27
C MET A 133 -14.49 11.59 -21.39
N THR A 134 -14.24 12.73 -22.03
CA THR A 134 -15.25 13.76 -22.30
C THR A 134 -16.37 13.18 -23.17
N GLY A 135 -17.63 13.36 -22.73
CA GLY A 135 -18.81 12.80 -23.40
C GLY A 135 -19.04 11.31 -23.15
N PHE A 136 -18.31 10.66 -22.24
CA PHE A 136 -18.58 9.27 -21.87
C PHE A 136 -19.92 9.13 -21.12
N ASP A 137 -20.28 10.11 -20.30
CA ASP A 137 -21.56 10.10 -19.57
C ASP A 137 -22.75 10.20 -20.57
N ASP A 138 -22.62 10.92 -21.69
CA ASP A 138 -23.63 10.97 -22.76
C ASP A 138 -23.88 9.58 -23.38
N LEU A 139 -22.84 8.75 -23.51
CA LEU A 139 -22.98 7.37 -24.00
C LEU A 139 -23.72 6.49 -22.99
N ALA A 140 -23.48 6.70 -21.69
CA ALA A 140 -24.21 6.01 -20.63
C ALA A 140 -25.69 6.42 -20.62
N ASP A 141 -25.97 7.70 -20.84
CA ASP A 141 -27.33 8.23 -20.90
C ASP A 141 -28.08 7.76 -22.14
N ALA A 142 -27.42 7.66 -23.30
CA ALA A 142 -28.00 7.07 -24.50
C ALA A 142 -28.44 5.61 -24.27
N LEU A 143 -27.64 4.82 -23.55
CA LEU A 143 -28.02 3.45 -23.18
C LEU A 143 -29.17 3.43 -22.17
N ALA A 144 -29.21 4.36 -21.22
CA ALA A 144 -30.32 4.50 -20.27
C ALA A 144 -31.63 4.89 -20.98
N GLN A 145 -31.57 5.74 -22.00
CA GLN A 145 -32.71 6.07 -22.87
C GLN A 145 -33.19 4.86 -23.65
N ALA A 146 -32.27 4.08 -24.25
CA ALA A 146 -32.60 2.83 -24.93
C ALA A 146 -33.27 1.82 -23.99
N GLN A 147 -32.81 1.72 -22.73
CA GLN A 147 -33.46 0.91 -21.70
C GLN A 147 -34.90 1.37 -21.42
N ALA A 148 -35.14 2.69 -21.33
CA ALA A 148 -36.46 3.24 -21.06
C ALA A 148 -37.44 2.98 -22.22
N GLN A 149 -36.95 2.99 -23.46
CA GLN A 149 -37.73 2.79 -24.68
C GLN A 149 -37.94 1.32 -25.05
N ALA A 150 -37.14 0.39 -24.50
CA ALA A 150 -37.25 -1.04 -24.79
C ALA A 150 -38.65 -1.59 -24.44
N ALA A 151 -39.36 -2.12 -25.43
CA ALA A 151 -40.72 -2.66 -25.26
C ALA A 151 -40.72 -4.05 -24.60
N ASP A 152 -39.74 -4.90 -24.95
CA ASP A 152 -39.64 -6.25 -24.42
C ASP A 152 -39.11 -6.27 -22.96
N THR A 153 -39.71 -7.14 -22.15
CA THR A 153 -39.37 -7.27 -20.72
C THR A 153 -38.01 -7.93 -20.53
N ARG A 154 -37.62 -8.88 -21.39
CA ARG A 154 -36.31 -9.54 -21.30
C ARG A 154 -35.21 -8.57 -21.72
N GLU A 155 -35.37 -7.88 -22.85
CA GLU A 155 -34.45 -6.83 -23.31
C GLU A 155 -34.27 -5.74 -22.25
N ARG A 156 -35.36 -5.19 -21.71
CA ARG A 156 -35.31 -4.16 -20.66
C ARG A 156 -34.53 -4.61 -19.41
N ARG A 157 -34.60 -5.90 -19.03
CA ARG A 157 -33.80 -6.47 -17.93
C ARG A 157 -32.31 -6.54 -18.28
N LEU A 158 -31.97 -6.99 -19.49
CA LEU A 158 -30.58 -7.03 -19.96
C LEU A 158 -29.98 -5.62 -20.00
N LEU A 159 -30.73 -4.64 -20.52
CA LEU A 159 -30.31 -3.25 -20.61
C LEU A 159 -30.16 -2.59 -19.25
N ARG A 160 -30.99 -2.93 -18.25
CA ARG A 160 -30.80 -2.46 -16.87
C ARG A 160 -29.46 -2.91 -16.30
N ILE A 161 -29.06 -4.16 -16.58
CA ILE A 161 -27.74 -4.65 -16.19
C ILE A 161 -26.66 -3.89 -16.98
N ALA A 162 -26.82 -3.73 -18.29
CA ALA A 162 -25.87 -3.01 -19.14
C ALA A 162 -25.63 -1.58 -18.65
N VAL A 163 -26.68 -0.80 -18.33
CA VAL A 163 -26.56 0.57 -17.82
C VAL A 163 -25.74 0.61 -16.52
N ALA A 164 -26.01 -0.28 -15.57
CA ALA A 164 -25.25 -0.35 -14.33
C ALA A 164 -23.76 -0.68 -14.60
N ARG A 165 -23.50 -1.59 -15.55
CA ARG A 165 -22.14 -1.99 -15.96
C ARG A 165 -21.39 -0.85 -16.66
N VAL A 166 -22.04 -0.12 -17.56
CA VAL A 166 -21.47 1.07 -18.23
C VAL A 166 -21.12 2.17 -17.21
N GLN A 167 -22.00 2.44 -16.24
CA GLN A 167 -21.71 3.40 -15.17
C GLN A 167 -20.52 2.95 -14.32
N GLY A 168 -20.46 1.66 -13.98
CA GLY A 168 -19.33 1.05 -13.28
C GLY A 168 -18.01 1.21 -14.06
N LEU A 169 -18.03 0.87 -15.34
CA LEU A 169 -16.89 0.98 -16.25
C LEU A 169 -16.41 2.43 -16.39
N GLY A 170 -17.32 3.39 -16.62
CA GLY A 170 -16.97 4.81 -16.71
C GLY A 170 -16.30 5.33 -15.43
N GLY A 171 -16.79 4.90 -14.26
CA GLY A 171 -16.15 5.18 -12.97
C GLY A 171 -14.74 4.60 -12.86
N GLN A 172 -14.54 3.37 -13.33
CA GLN A 172 -13.23 2.71 -13.33
C GLN A 172 -12.25 3.37 -14.30
N LEU A 173 -12.68 3.73 -15.51
CA LEU A 173 -11.86 4.45 -16.50
C LEU A 173 -11.42 5.83 -15.99
N ARG A 174 -12.34 6.63 -15.41
CA ARG A 174 -11.98 7.90 -14.76
C ARG A 174 -10.97 7.70 -13.63
N ALA A 175 -11.15 6.65 -12.83
CA ALA A 175 -10.20 6.31 -11.79
C ALA A 175 -8.83 5.88 -12.37
N LEU A 176 -8.79 5.16 -13.49
CA LEU A 176 -7.56 4.80 -14.19
C LEU A 176 -6.82 6.04 -14.70
N VAL A 177 -7.51 6.97 -15.38
CA VAL A 177 -6.94 8.26 -15.83
C VAL A 177 -6.34 9.03 -14.66
N ARG A 178 -7.12 9.23 -13.58
CA ARG A 178 -6.64 9.91 -12.37
C ARG A 178 -5.40 9.27 -11.76
N ASN A 179 -5.24 7.94 -11.87
CA ASN A 179 -4.09 7.24 -11.31
C ASN A 179 -2.91 7.17 -12.28
N GLY A 180 -3.16 7.24 -13.58
CA GLY A 180 -2.16 7.43 -14.61
C GLY A 180 -1.37 8.72 -14.38
N HIS A 181 -2.06 9.82 -14.02
CA HIS A 181 -1.45 11.11 -13.65
C HIS A 181 -0.35 10.94 -12.60
N TRP A 182 -0.64 10.21 -11.51
CA TRP A 182 0.31 9.95 -10.42
C TRP A 182 1.36 8.88 -10.72
N ALA A 183 1.15 8.07 -11.77
CA ALA A 183 2.02 6.97 -12.18
C ALA A 183 3.05 7.40 -13.25
N SER A 184 2.94 8.62 -13.77
CA SER A 184 3.87 9.21 -14.73
C SER A 184 5.24 9.52 -14.11
N SER A 185 6.26 9.73 -14.94
CA SER A 185 7.61 10.09 -14.47
C SER A 185 7.66 11.41 -13.69
N ARG A 186 6.76 12.34 -14.02
CA ARG A 186 6.63 13.64 -13.36
C ARG A 186 5.55 13.66 -12.28
N GLY A 187 4.63 12.70 -12.27
CA GLY A 187 3.49 12.65 -11.35
C GLY A 187 3.88 12.56 -9.88
N GLU A 188 4.91 11.78 -9.53
CA GLU A 188 5.41 11.69 -8.14
C GLU A 188 6.01 13.04 -7.70
N ILE A 189 6.78 13.70 -8.57
CA ILE A 189 7.39 15.01 -8.31
C ILE A 189 6.29 16.08 -8.19
N GLN A 190 5.31 16.11 -9.08
CA GLN A 190 4.19 17.05 -9.02
C GLN A 190 3.33 16.81 -7.77
N ALA A 191 3.14 15.57 -7.34
CA ALA A 191 2.45 15.25 -6.08
C ALA A 191 3.19 15.81 -4.88
N GLU A 192 4.50 15.60 -4.82
CA GLU A 192 5.34 16.13 -3.74
C GLU A 192 5.34 17.65 -3.74
N LEU A 193 5.41 18.29 -4.91
CA LEU A 193 5.35 19.75 -5.04
C LEU A 193 3.98 20.31 -4.64
N ALA A 194 2.89 19.67 -5.05
CA ALA A 194 1.54 20.05 -4.64
C ALA A 194 1.34 19.89 -3.12
N GLU A 195 1.82 18.78 -2.55
CA GLU A 195 1.77 18.53 -1.10
C GLU A 195 2.67 19.53 -0.34
N ALA A 196 3.81 19.93 -0.90
CA ALA A 196 4.69 20.92 -0.31
C ALA A 196 4.07 22.33 -0.24
N ARG A 197 3.11 22.67 -1.12
CA ARG A 197 2.38 23.95 -1.07
C ARG A 197 1.37 24.01 0.08
N LEU A 198 0.89 22.86 0.57
CA LEU A 198 -0.06 22.83 1.69
C LEU A 198 0.64 23.24 3.01
N PRO A 199 -0.08 23.85 3.97
CA PRO A 199 0.40 24.00 5.33
C PRO A 199 0.81 22.65 5.91
N ALA A 200 1.85 22.61 6.75
CA ALA A 200 2.32 21.35 7.35
C ALA A 200 1.17 20.56 8.02
N ALA A 201 0.17 21.26 8.59
CA ALA A 201 -1.06 20.73 9.19
C ALA A 201 -1.83 19.78 8.27
N LEU A 202 -1.83 20.08 6.97
CA LEU A 202 -2.62 19.44 5.93
C LEU A 202 -1.79 18.51 5.06
N ARG A 203 -0.50 18.32 5.35
CA ARG A 203 0.35 17.35 4.66
C ARG A 203 0.15 15.95 5.27
N PRO A 204 -0.36 14.96 4.51
CA PRO A 204 -0.51 13.59 4.99
C PRO A 204 0.80 12.95 5.47
N LEU A 205 1.93 13.34 4.89
CA LEU A 205 3.26 12.77 5.16
C LEU A 205 4.17 13.68 5.99
N ALA A 206 3.66 14.77 6.58
CA ALA A 206 4.50 15.65 7.40
C ALA A 206 5.17 14.87 8.56
N PRO A 207 6.51 14.81 8.62
CA PRO A 207 7.22 13.94 9.56
C PRO A 207 6.99 14.38 11.00
N LEU A 208 7.10 15.69 11.29
CA LEU A 208 6.88 16.24 12.64
C LEU A 208 5.45 16.03 13.14
N GLN A 209 4.46 16.12 12.24
CA GLN A 209 3.06 15.93 12.62
C GLN A 209 2.71 14.47 12.80
N THR A 210 3.31 13.60 11.99
CA THR A 210 3.22 12.15 12.17
C THR A 210 3.84 11.75 13.49
N LEU A 211 5.02 12.30 13.83
CA LEU A 211 5.65 12.08 15.12
C LEU A 211 4.75 12.55 16.27
N ARG A 212 4.28 13.81 16.24
CA ARG A 212 3.41 14.38 17.27
C ARG A 212 2.11 13.59 17.46
N ALA A 213 1.47 13.16 16.37
CA ALA A 213 0.27 12.33 16.42
C ALA A 213 0.53 10.96 17.08
N ASN A 214 1.74 10.42 16.89
CA ASN A 214 2.14 9.16 17.46
C ASN A 214 2.69 9.27 18.89
N LEU A 215 2.85 10.46 19.49
CA LEU A 215 3.28 10.61 20.90
C LEU A 215 2.16 10.29 21.90
N GLY A 216 1.67 9.04 21.87
CA GLY A 216 0.63 8.59 22.79
C GLY A 216 0.51 7.07 22.82
N PHE A 217 -0.05 6.53 23.89
CA PHE A 217 -0.16 5.07 24.10
C PHE A 217 -1.07 4.36 23.09
N CYS A 218 -1.93 5.11 22.37
CA CYS A 218 -2.73 4.57 21.27
C CYS A 218 -1.89 4.21 20.03
N SER A 219 -0.67 4.76 19.90
CA SER A 219 0.25 4.44 18.81
C SER A 219 1.04 3.17 19.09
N VAL A 220 1.02 2.23 18.14
CA VAL A 220 1.89 1.03 18.16
C VAL A 220 3.37 1.45 18.16
N ALA A 221 3.71 2.48 17.39
CA ALA A 221 5.09 2.96 17.26
C ALA A 221 5.63 3.51 18.58
N PHE A 222 4.83 4.29 19.32
CA PHE A 222 5.25 4.84 20.61
C PHE A 222 5.39 3.78 21.70
N ARG A 223 4.44 2.84 21.79
CA ARG A 223 4.57 1.70 22.71
C ARG A 223 5.85 0.90 22.46
N HIS A 224 6.17 0.66 21.19
CA HIS A 224 7.41 -0.02 20.82
C HIS A 224 8.65 0.83 21.12
N ALA A 225 8.65 2.13 20.79
CA ALA A 225 9.76 3.02 21.08
C ALA A 225 10.05 3.11 22.59
N LEU A 226 9.02 3.21 23.42
CA LEU A 226 9.14 3.20 24.88
C LEU A 226 9.74 1.87 25.38
N ARG A 227 9.23 0.74 24.88
CA ARG A 227 9.78 -0.59 25.19
C ARG A 227 11.26 -0.68 24.81
N CYS A 228 11.61 -0.28 23.58
CA CYS A 228 12.99 -0.26 23.10
C CYS A 228 13.88 0.60 23.99
N GLY A 229 13.44 1.81 24.33
CA GLY A 229 14.18 2.72 25.22
C GLY A 229 14.48 2.06 26.57
N VAL A 230 13.44 1.54 27.24
CA VAL A 230 13.58 0.86 28.54
C VAL A 230 14.50 -0.37 28.45
N CYS A 231 14.32 -1.21 27.42
CA CYS A 231 15.15 -2.41 27.24
C CYS A 231 16.61 -2.06 27.01
N LEU A 232 16.89 -1.08 26.16
CA LEU A 232 18.25 -0.67 25.86
C LEU A 232 18.91 0.00 27.06
N SER A 233 18.18 0.82 27.82
CA SER A 233 18.68 1.38 29.08
C SER A 233 19.03 0.28 30.09
N LEU A 234 18.17 -0.73 30.25
CA LEU A 234 18.47 -1.87 31.13
C LEU A 234 19.63 -2.71 30.62
N ALA A 235 19.73 -2.95 29.31
CA ALA A 235 20.85 -3.67 28.68
C ALA A 235 22.19 -2.96 28.92
N VAL A 236 22.22 -1.64 28.71
CA VAL A 236 23.41 -0.81 28.94
C VAL A 236 23.75 -0.79 30.43
N LEU A 237 22.76 -0.59 31.31
CA LEU A 237 22.98 -0.58 32.76
C LEU A 237 23.55 -1.92 33.25
N PHE A 238 22.98 -3.03 32.80
CA PHE A 238 23.46 -4.38 33.12
C PHE A 238 24.89 -4.62 32.62
N ALA A 239 25.17 -4.28 31.37
CA ALA A 239 26.50 -4.44 30.78
C ALA A 239 27.57 -3.61 31.51
N ARG A 240 27.24 -2.37 31.92
CA ARG A 240 28.14 -1.51 32.69
C ARG A 240 28.32 -1.98 34.13
N TRP A 241 27.25 -2.47 34.76
CA TRP A 241 27.28 -2.92 36.15
C TRP A 241 28.15 -4.17 36.33
N GLN A 242 28.04 -5.13 35.40
CA GLN A 242 28.87 -6.34 35.40
C GLN A 242 30.28 -6.14 34.84
N ALA A 243 30.62 -4.92 34.38
CA ALA A 243 31.91 -4.60 33.75
C ALA A 243 32.34 -5.61 32.66
N ILE A 244 31.36 -6.09 31.87
CA ILE A 244 31.58 -7.16 30.89
C ILE A 244 32.47 -6.62 29.76
N PRO A 245 33.62 -7.25 29.45
CA PRO A 245 34.40 -6.95 28.25
C PRO A 245 33.50 -7.01 27.00
N HIS A 246 33.59 -5.99 26.14
CA HIS A 246 32.73 -5.86 24.94
C HIS A 246 31.21 -5.88 25.23
N GLY A 247 30.79 -5.51 26.45
CA GLY A 247 29.39 -5.50 26.87
C GLY A 247 28.43 -4.67 26.01
N TYR A 248 28.94 -3.81 25.13
CA TYR A 248 28.15 -3.08 24.13
C TYR A 248 27.43 -4.00 23.11
N TRP A 249 27.85 -5.27 22.97
CA TRP A 249 27.14 -6.25 22.15
C TRP A 249 25.76 -6.64 22.69
N ILE A 250 25.53 -6.54 24.00
CA ILE A 250 24.24 -6.85 24.63
C ILE A 250 23.16 -5.85 24.18
N PRO A 251 23.31 -4.52 24.36
CA PRO A 251 22.32 -3.56 23.87
C PRO A 251 22.22 -3.57 22.35
N MET A 252 23.32 -3.79 21.62
CA MET A 252 23.27 -3.94 20.15
C MET A 252 22.40 -5.13 19.74
N THR A 253 22.59 -6.30 20.35
CA THR A 253 21.78 -7.49 20.06
C THR A 253 20.32 -7.26 20.43
N THR A 254 20.08 -6.66 21.60
CA THR A 254 18.73 -6.33 22.07
C THR A 254 18.02 -5.43 21.05
N ALA A 255 18.68 -4.39 20.53
CA ALA A 255 18.12 -3.50 19.52
C ALA A 255 17.77 -4.22 18.21
N ILE A 256 18.61 -5.18 17.80
CA ILE A 256 18.42 -5.94 16.55
C ILE A 256 17.28 -6.95 16.67
N VAL A 257 17.21 -7.65 17.81
CA VAL A 257 16.27 -8.74 18.06
C VAL A 257 14.89 -8.20 18.42
N LEU A 258 14.81 -7.08 19.14
CA LEU A 258 13.55 -6.51 19.58
C LEU A 258 12.75 -6.01 18.37
N LYS A 259 11.67 -6.72 18.05
CA LYS A 259 10.72 -6.34 17.00
C LYS A 259 9.44 -5.77 17.62
N PRO A 260 8.63 -5.03 16.84
CA PRO A 260 7.33 -4.53 17.30
C PRO A 260 6.38 -5.63 17.78
N ASP A 261 6.56 -6.88 17.32
CA ASP A 261 5.74 -8.04 17.64
C ASP A 261 6.53 -9.20 18.27
N PHE A 262 5.80 -10.06 19.00
CA PHE A 262 6.38 -11.19 19.74
C PHE A 262 6.98 -12.23 18.81
N GLY A 263 6.22 -12.61 17.77
CA GLY A 263 6.61 -13.65 16.82
C GLY A 263 7.90 -13.29 16.09
N GLY A 264 8.00 -12.02 15.66
CA GLY A 264 9.21 -11.43 15.11
C GLY A 264 10.36 -11.44 16.10
N THR A 265 10.14 -10.99 17.34
CA THR A 265 11.20 -10.98 18.37
C THR A 265 11.72 -12.38 18.69
N LEU A 266 10.83 -13.36 18.83
CA LEU A 266 11.19 -14.76 19.06
C LEU A 266 11.91 -15.38 17.87
N SER A 267 11.40 -15.19 16.65
CA SER A 267 12.01 -15.76 15.45
C SER A 267 13.37 -15.13 15.17
N PHE A 268 13.47 -13.80 15.22
CA PHE A 268 14.75 -13.10 15.05
C PHE A 268 15.73 -13.45 16.17
N GLY A 269 15.27 -13.57 17.41
CA GLY A 269 16.10 -14.01 18.53
C GLY A 269 16.65 -15.42 18.32
N ALA A 270 15.80 -16.38 17.97
CA ALA A 270 16.20 -17.74 17.68
C ALA A 270 17.17 -17.84 16.49
N LEU A 271 16.86 -17.16 15.37
CA LEU A 271 17.74 -17.12 14.20
C LEU A 271 19.07 -16.41 14.50
N ARG A 272 19.07 -15.37 15.35
CA ARG A 272 20.29 -14.68 15.77
C ARG A 272 21.16 -15.61 16.58
N VAL A 273 20.60 -16.28 17.59
CA VAL A 273 21.32 -17.25 18.43
C VAL A 273 21.87 -18.39 17.57
N ALA A 274 21.02 -19.06 16.79
CA ALA A 274 21.44 -20.18 15.93
C ALA A 274 22.47 -19.75 14.86
N GLY A 275 22.25 -18.61 14.22
CA GLY A 275 23.17 -18.05 13.24
C GLY A 275 24.52 -17.69 13.85
N THR A 276 24.54 -17.08 15.03
CA THR A 276 25.78 -16.78 15.75
C THR A 276 26.53 -18.07 16.10
N PHE A 277 25.88 -19.09 16.64
CA PHE A 277 26.53 -20.38 16.89
C PHE A 277 27.09 -21.01 15.61
N ALA A 278 26.32 -21.04 14.52
CA ALA A 278 26.77 -21.58 13.24
C ALA A 278 27.96 -20.78 12.66
N GLY A 279 27.92 -19.46 12.74
CA GLY A 279 28.99 -18.58 12.28
C GLY A 279 30.27 -18.72 13.09
N LEU A 280 30.15 -18.86 14.42
CA LEU A 280 31.30 -19.11 15.31
C LEU A 280 31.92 -20.47 15.02
N LEU A 281 31.11 -21.53 14.89
CA LEU A 281 31.59 -22.88 14.57
C LEU A 281 32.31 -22.89 13.21
N LEU A 282 31.68 -22.31 12.18
CA LEU A 282 32.26 -22.24 10.84
C LEU A 282 33.57 -21.43 10.84
N ALA A 283 33.60 -20.26 11.48
CA ALA A 283 34.79 -19.44 11.58
C ALA A 283 35.91 -20.13 12.35
N THR A 284 35.59 -20.87 13.42
CA THR A 284 36.58 -21.60 14.22
C THR A 284 37.19 -22.76 13.44
N VAL A 285 36.36 -23.56 12.76
CA VAL A 285 36.84 -24.65 11.90
C VAL A 285 37.73 -24.11 10.79
N LEU A 286 37.28 -23.08 10.08
CA LEU A 286 38.06 -22.46 9.01
C LEU A 286 39.35 -21.82 9.54
N ALA A 287 39.32 -21.19 10.72
CA ALA A 287 40.52 -20.66 11.35
C ALA A 287 41.50 -21.78 11.75
N HIS A 288 41.01 -22.91 12.25
CA HIS A 288 41.89 -24.01 12.64
C HIS A 288 42.66 -24.60 11.46
N PHE A 289 42.04 -24.70 10.27
CA PHE A 289 42.64 -25.31 9.08
C PHE A 289 43.34 -24.33 8.13
N SER A 290 43.14 -23.00 8.27
CA SER A 290 43.49 -22.03 7.23
C SER A 290 44.23 -20.77 7.72
N MET A 291 44.86 -20.79 8.89
CA MET A 291 45.46 -19.59 9.50
C MET A 291 46.94 -19.32 9.17
N ASP A 292 47.57 -20.11 8.29
CA ASP A 292 48.93 -19.84 7.81
C ASP A 292 48.91 -18.94 6.56
N GLY A 293 48.72 -17.63 6.78
CA GLY A 293 48.90 -16.59 5.75
C GLY A 293 47.83 -15.49 5.74
N ALA A 294 48.26 -14.23 5.69
CA ALA A 294 47.39 -13.06 5.67
C ALA A 294 46.44 -13.01 4.44
N VAL A 295 46.88 -13.54 3.30
CA VAL A 295 46.10 -13.60 2.05
C VAL A 295 44.87 -14.48 2.21
N LEU A 296 45.01 -15.64 2.87
CA LEU A 296 43.91 -16.59 3.06
C LEU A 296 42.86 -16.02 4.02
N ARG A 297 43.29 -15.31 5.07
CA ARG A 297 42.40 -14.58 5.99
C ARG A 297 41.61 -13.49 5.27
N LEU A 298 42.26 -12.72 4.39
CA LEU A 298 41.59 -11.70 3.57
C LEU A 298 40.58 -12.30 2.58
N LEU A 299 40.90 -13.46 1.99
CA LEU A 299 39.98 -14.17 1.10
C LEU A 299 38.74 -14.68 1.85
N LEU A 300 38.95 -15.32 3.01
CA LEU A 300 37.88 -15.76 3.91
C LEU A 300 36.99 -14.59 4.36
N LEU A 301 37.60 -13.46 4.74
CA LEU A 301 36.87 -12.23 5.08
C LEU A 301 36.00 -11.76 3.91
N THR A 302 36.53 -11.80 2.68
CA THR A 302 35.78 -11.43 1.47
C THR A 302 34.59 -12.36 1.24
N VAL A 303 34.78 -13.67 1.40
CA VAL A 303 33.71 -14.67 1.29
C VAL A 303 32.61 -14.42 2.33
N PHE A 304 32.97 -14.17 3.58
CA PHE A 304 31.99 -13.86 4.63
C PHE A 304 31.27 -12.53 4.39
N CYS A 305 31.96 -11.52 3.86
CA CYS A 305 31.36 -10.24 3.48
C CYS A 305 30.33 -10.41 2.35
N LEU A 306 30.69 -11.13 1.28
CA LEU A 306 29.78 -11.48 0.19
C LEU A 306 28.63 -12.35 0.68
N GLY A 307 28.91 -13.33 1.54
CA GLY A 307 27.92 -14.17 2.19
C GLY A 307 26.90 -13.36 2.97
N PHE A 308 27.35 -12.42 3.82
CA PHE A 308 26.46 -11.51 4.54
C PHE A 308 25.58 -10.69 3.58
N ARG A 309 26.18 -10.12 2.53
CA ARG A 309 25.48 -9.30 1.53
C ARG A 309 24.38 -10.09 0.80
N LEU A 310 24.68 -11.32 0.37
CA LEU A 310 23.78 -12.14 -0.45
C LEU A 310 22.76 -12.92 0.39
N LEU A 311 23.19 -13.50 1.51
CA LEU A 311 22.37 -14.42 2.30
C LEU A 311 21.42 -13.71 3.26
N THR A 312 21.73 -12.50 3.72
CA THR A 312 20.84 -11.78 4.68
C THR A 312 19.45 -11.52 4.10
N GLN A 313 19.33 -11.32 2.78
CA GLN A 313 18.05 -11.12 2.12
C GLN A 313 17.25 -12.42 1.94
N VAL A 314 17.95 -13.55 1.86
CA VAL A 314 17.34 -14.87 1.65
C VAL A 314 16.97 -15.53 2.97
N ASN A 315 17.89 -15.52 3.93
CA ASN A 315 17.70 -16.08 5.26
C ASN A 315 18.53 -15.29 6.28
N TYR A 316 17.83 -14.63 7.20
CA TYR A 316 18.46 -13.81 8.24
C TYR A 316 19.49 -14.61 9.08
N GLY A 317 19.23 -15.88 9.40
CA GLY A 317 20.12 -16.72 10.19
C GLY A 317 21.44 -17.02 9.48
N LEU A 318 21.39 -17.33 8.18
CA LEU A 318 22.59 -17.50 7.35
C LEU A 318 23.38 -16.19 7.25
N GLY A 319 22.67 -15.06 7.07
CA GLY A 319 23.29 -13.74 7.11
C GLY A 319 24.01 -13.47 8.44
N VAL A 320 23.38 -13.77 9.57
CA VAL A 320 23.99 -13.64 10.91
C VAL A 320 25.21 -14.55 11.06
N ALA A 321 25.17 -15.78 10.54
CA ALA A 321 26.32 -16.67 10.56
C ALA A 321 27.50 -16.06 9.79
N SER A 322 27.26 -15.53 8.58
CA SER A 322 28.29 -14.87 7.81
C SER A 322 28.82 -13.60 8.49
N LEU A 323 27.94 -12.78 9.07
CA LEU A 323 28.30 -11.59 9.84
C LEU A 323 29.17 -11.93 11.04
N THR A 324 28.81 -13.00 11.76
CA THR A 324 29.54 -13.43 12.96
C THR A 324 30.92 -13.94 12.58
N GLY A 325 31.04 -14.75 11.53
CA GLY A 325 32.34 -15.20 11.02
C GLY A 325 33.22 -14.05 10.54
N MET A 326 32.64 -13.07 9.82
CA MET A 326 33.32 -11.84 9.43
C MET A 326 33.89 -11.09 10.66
N LEU A 327 33.08 -10.92 11.71
CA LEU A 327 33.49 -10.22 12.93
C LEU A 327 34.61 -10.95 13.68
N VAL A 328 34.56 -12.28 13.79
CA VAL A 328 35.63 -13.06 14.41
C VAL A 328 36.95 -12.91 13.64
N LEU A 329 36.90 -12.92 12.30
CA LEU A 329 38.09 -12.70 11.48
C LEU A 329 38.64 -11.27 11.60
N LEU A 330 37.78 -10.26 11.71
CA LEU A 330 38.20 -8.87 11.97
C LEU A 330 38.89 -8.74 13.33
N LEU A 331 38.31 -9.31 14.39
CA LEU A 331 38.88 -9.25 15.74
C LEU A 331 40.21 -10.02 15.84
N SER A 332 40.39 -11.08 15.03
CA SER A 332 41.68 -11.79 14.99
C SER A 332 42.80 -10.98 14.33
N PHE A 333 42.48 -10.05 13.41
CA PHE A 333 43.45 -9.07 12.90
C PHE A 333 43.84 -8.03 13.94
N GLU A 334 42.96 -7.70 14.89
CA GLU A 334 43.25 -6.81 16.02
C GLU A 334 44.03 -7.51 17.16
N GLY A 335 44.36 -8.80 16.99
CA GLY A 335 45.16 -9.57 17.94
C GLY A 335 44.36 -10.24 19.05
N MET A 336 43.02 -10.23 18.99
CA MET A 336 42.17 -10.91 19.96
C MET A 336 42.16 -12.42 19.70
N ALA A 337 42.36 -13.21 20.76
CA ALA A 337 42.29 -14.66 20.66
C ALA A 337 40.86 -15.08 20.24
N PRO A 338 40.69 -15.91 19.18
CA PRO A 338 39.37 -16.30 18.71
C PRO A 338 38.47 -16.91 19.79
N GLY A 339 39.06 -17.64 20.75
CA GLY A 339 38.34 -18.27 21.86
C GLY A 339 37.62 -17.29 22.79
N GLU A 340 38.24 -16.16 23.12
CA GLU A 340 37.64 -15.14 24.00
C GLU A 340 36.50 -14.41 23.29
N ALA A 341 36.72 -14.03 22.02
CA ALA A 341 35.70 -13.41 21.19
C ALA A 341 34.46 -14.32 21.00
N ILE A 342 34.64 -15.64 20.92
CA ILE A 342 33.54 -16.61 20.80
C ILE A 342 32.66 -16.61 22.06
N GLY A 343 33.28 -16.70 23.25
CA GLY A 343 32.55 -16.76 24.53
C GLY A 343 31.73 -15.50 24.77
N GLU A 344 32.34 -14.34 24.57
CA GLU A 344 31.68 -13.04 24.73
C GLU A 344 30.53 -12.85 23.73
N ARG A 345 30.66 -13.33 22.49
CA ARG A 345 29.58 -13.26 21.48
C ARG A 345 28.39 -14.13 21.83
N ILE A 346 28.62 -15.34 22.33
CA ILE A 346 27.54 -16.24 22.75
C ILE A 346 26.79 -15.62 23.92
N GLN A 347 27.50 -15.19 24.95
CA GLN A 347 26.90 -14.56 26.13
C GLN A 347 26.11 -13.31 25.74
N ALA A 348 26.69 -12.41 24.95
CA ALA A 348 26.02 -11.19 24.53
C ALA A 348 24.77 -11.46 23.68
N THR A 349 24.83 -12.47 22.81
CA THR A 349 23.72 -12.82 21.92
C THR A 349 22.56 -13.46 22.68
N VAL A 350 22.87 -14.37 23.61
CA VAL A 350 21.87 -15.03 24.45
C VAL A 350 21.24 -14.02 25.41
N LEU A 351 22.04 -13.21 26.12
CA LEU A 351 21.54 -12.21 27.05
C LEU A 351 20.69 -11.14 26.35
N GLY A 352 21.16 -10.61 25.21
CA GLY A 352 20.41 -9.62 24.44
C GLY A 352 19.09 -10.17 23.89
N SER A 353 19.09 -11.41 23.41
CA SER A 353 17.86 -12.08 22.93
C SER A 353 16.90 -12.39 24.09
N ALA A 354 17.42 -12.86 25.23
CA ALA A 354 16.62 -13.12 26.42
C ALA A 354 15.98 -11.84 26.97
N LEU A 355 16.74 -10.74 27.06
CA LEU A 355 16.22 -9.45 27.51
C LEU A 355 15.10 -8.95 26.59
N ALA A 356 15.26 -9.07 25.27
CA ALA A 356 14.23 -8.71 24.31
C ALA A 356 12.94 -9.54 24.50
N LEU A 357 13.08 -10.85 24.79
CA LEU A 357 11.94 -11.74 25.07
C LEU A 357 11.25 -11.41 26.40
N VAL A 358 12.02 -11.21 27.48
CA VAL A 358 11.50 -10.84 28.80
C VAL A 358 10.75 -9.52 28.73
N ALA A 359 11.28 -8.53 28.01
CA ALA A 359 10.60 -7.26 27.81
C ALA A 359 9.24 -7.40 27.13
N TYR A 360 9.11 -8.31 26.17
CA TYR A 360 7.83 -8.58 25.53
C TYR A 360 6.88 -9.37 26.46
N ALA A 361 7.41 -10.27 27.29
CA ALA A 361 6.63 -11.00 28.29
C ALA A 361 6.06 -10.07 29.39
N LEU A 362 6.85 -9.09 29.85
CA LEU A 362 6.45 -8.10 30.87
C LEU A 362 5.47 -7.06 30.31
N TRP A 363 5.58 -6.71 29.03
CA TRP A 363 4.72 -5.73 28.38
C TRP A 363 4.02 -6.29 27.15
N PRO A 364 3.15 -7.30 27.32
CA PRO A 364 2.63 -8.02 26.19
C PRO A 364 1.63 -7.15 25.43
N THR A 365 2.02 -6.75 24.21
CA THR A 365 1.09 -6.19 23.24
C THR A 365 0.28 -7.35 22.64
N TRP A 366 -0.71 -7.82 23.39
CA TRP A 366 -1.74 -8.77 22.93
C TRP A 366 -2.70 -8.09 21.95
N GLU A 367 -2.19 -7.39 20.94
CA GLU A 367 -3.00 -6.99 19.80
C GLU A 367 -3.15 -8.23 18.91
N ARG A 368 -3.94 -9.20 19.38
CA ARG A 368 -4.23 -10.43 18.66
C ARG A 368 -4.95 -10.08 17.35
N ARG A 369 -4.16 -10.03 16.28
CA ARG A 369 -4.47 -10.63 14.96
C ARG A 369 -5.63 -10.08 14.11
N HIS A 370 -6.10 -8.84 14.28
CA HIS A 370 -7.14 -8.35 13.38
C HIS A 370 -6.68 -7.12 12.62
N ILE A 371 -5.88 -7.34 11.56
CA ILE A 371 -5.62 -6.33 10.52
C ILE A 371 -6.92 -5.65 10.09
N ARG A 372 -8.01 -6.42 9.97
CA ARG A 372 -9.36 -5.92 9.69
C ARG A 372 -9.91 -4.96 10.76
N ALA A 373 -9.66 -5.20 12.04
CA ALA A 373 -10.06 -4.29 13.11
C ALA A 373 -9.28 -2.97 13.06
N THR A 374 -7.96 -3.04 12.80
CA THR A 374 -7.14 -1.82 12.61
C THR A 374 -7.57 -1.05 11.35
N LEU A 375 -7.92 -1.74 10.26
CA LEU A 375 -8.49 -1.12 9.06
C LEU A 375 -9.86 -0.49 9.34
N ALA A 376 -10.72 -1.15 10.13
CA ALA A 376 -11.99 -0.58 10.55
C ALA A 376 -11.79 0.71 11.37
N GLN A 377 -10.84 0.72 12.31
CA GLN A 377 -10.48 1.93 13.06
C GLN A 377 -9.96 3.05 12.16
N LEU A 378 -9.22 2.72 11.10
CA LEU A 378 -8.79 3.70 10.10
C LEU A 378 -9.98 4.34 9.38
N LEU A 379 -10.93 3.53 8.90
CA LEU A 379 -12.11 4.04 8.21
C LEU A 379 -12.98 4.90 9.14
N LEU A 380 -13.13 4.51 10.41
CA LEU A 380 -13.86 5.29 11.41
C LEU A 380 -13.16 6.61 11.73
N ALA A 381 -11.83 6.63 11.83
CA ALA A 381 -11.09 7.89 12.03
C ALA A 381 -11.26 8.85 10.84
N TYR A 382 -11.27 8.33 9.61
CA TYR A 382 -11.55 9.13 8.41
C TYR A 382 -12.99 9.63 8.35
N ARG A 383 -13.95 8.78 8.75
CA ARG A 383 -15.37 9.15 8.89
C ARG A 383 -15.54 10.31 9.88
N ASP A 384 -14.90 10.23 11.04
CA ASP A 384 -15.03 11.23 12.10
C ASP A 384 -14.38 12.56 11.69
N HIS A 385 -13.26 12.48 10.95
CA HIS A 385 -12.63 13.66 10.35
C HIS A 385 -13.52 14.33 9.30
N LEU A 386 -14.11 13.55 8.37
CA LEU A 386 -15.06 14.06 7.39
C LEU A 386 -16.30 14.67 8.05
N ALA A 387 -16.86 14.02 9.07
CA ALA A 387 -18.01 14.55 9.80
C ALA A 387 -17.68 15.89 10.46
N ALA A 388 -16.54 15.99 11.17
CA ALA A 388 -16.09 17.25 11.77
C ALA A 388 -15.85 18.36 10.74
N LEU A 389 -15.37 17.99 9.55
CA LEU A 389 -15.15 18.91 8.45
C LEU A 389 -16.47 19.49 7.90
N PHE A 390 -17.43 18.62 7.57
CA PHE A 390 -18.73 19.04 7.04
C PHE A 390 -19.59 19.77 8.08
N GLU A 391 -19.46 19.44 9.36
CA GLU A 391 -20.14 20.14 10.47
C GLU A 391 -19.49 21.50 10.82
N GLY A 392 -18.43 21.90 10.13
CA GLY A 392 -17.73 23.15 10.41
C GLY A 392 -17.05 23.19 11.79
N ARG A 393 -16.82 22.04 12.44
CA ARG A 393 -16.18 21.94 13.76
C ARG A 393 -14.68 22.16 13.68
N LEU A 394 -14.26 23.36 13.29
CA LEU A 394 -12.86 23.75 13.06
C LEU A 394 -11.94 23.42 14.26
N GLN A 395 -12.45 23.54 15.48
CA GLN A 395 -11.72 23.24 16.71
C GLN A 395 -11.40 21.74 16.88
N ALA A 396 -12.22 20.85 16.32
CA ALA A 396 -12.04 19.39 16.39
C ALA A 396 -11.15 18.85 15.24
N LEU A 397 -10.86 19.66 14.22
CA LEU A 397 -10.07 19.23 13.05
C LEU A 397 -8.62 18.83 13.40
N PRO A 398 -7.88 19.54 14.27
CA PRO A 398 -6.53 19.11 14.68
C PRO A 398 -6.51 17.72 15.32
N GLU A 399 -7.48 17.43 16.19
CA GLU A 399 -7.59 16.15 16.90
C GLU A 399 -7.98 15.01 15.96
N THR A 400 -9.00 15.21 15.12
CA THR A 400 -9.43 14.20 14.13
C THR A 400 -8.35 13.92 13.09
N ARG A 401 -7.55 14.93 12.69
CA ARG A 401 -6.35 14.72 11.85
C ARG A 401 -5.29 13.90 12.56
N ALA A 402 -5.02 14.18 13.83
CA ALA A 402 -4.06 13.41 14.61
C ALA A 402 -4.51 11.95 14.77
N ALA A 403 -5.78 11.72 15.08
CA ALA A 403 -6.37 10.38 15.16
C ALA A 403 -6.26 9.62 13.83
N SER A 404 -6.57 10.27 12.71
CA SER A 404 -6.43 9.71 11.36
C SER A 404 -4.99 9.30 11.03
N ARG A 405 -4.00 10.12 11.43
CA ARG A 405 -2.57 9.79 11.26
C ARG A 405 -2.15 8.59 12.11
N THR A 406 -2.56 8.55 13.37
CA THR A 406 -2.23 7.44 14.28
C THR A 406 -2.86 6.13 13.82
N ALA A 407 -4.14 6.15 13.42
CA ALA A 407 -4.81 4.98 12.86
C ALA A 407 -4.08 4.46 11.60
N ARG A 408 -3.62 5.36 10.73
CA ARG A 408 -2.85 5.02 9.53
C ARG A 408 -1.50 4.40 9.87
N THR A 409 -0.73 4.97 10.80
CA THR A 409 0.53 4.39 11.27
C THR A 409 0.32 3.00 11.86
N ASN A 410 -0.76 2.81 12.63
CA ASN A 410 -1.11 1.51 13.21
C ASN A 410 -1.45 0.47 12.13
N VAL A 411 -2.21 0.83 11.09
CA VAL A 411 -2.48 -0.05 9.94
C VAL A 411 -1.20 -0.42 9.20
N GLN A 412 -0.33 0.56 8.92
CA GLN A 412 0.95 0.32 8.25
C GLN A 412 1.82 -0.68 9.02
N ALA A 413 1.95 -0.49 10.34
CA ALA A 413 2.64 -1.44 11.20
C ALA A 413 2.02 -2.84 11.15
N SER A 414 0.69 -2.93 11.07
CA SER A 414 0.00 -4.21 10.96
C SER A 414 0.20 -4.91 9.60
N ILE A 415 0.30 -4.15 8.51
CA ILE A 415 0.63 -4.68 7.18
C ILE A 415 2.07 -5.19 7.16
N GLU A 416 3.02 -4.43 7.72
CA GLU A 416 4.42 -4.86 7.81
C GLU A 416 4.58 -6.17 8.59
N ARG A 417 3.83 -6.34 9.68
CA ARG A 417 3.78 -7.62 10.42
C ARG A 417 3.23 -8.76 9.57
N LEU A 418 2.12 -8.53 8.87
CA LEU A 418 1.48 -9.56 8.04
C LEU A 418 2.39 -10.02 6.89
N ARG A 419 3.25 -9.13 6.36
CA ARG A 419 4.28 -9.49 5.36
C ARG A 419 5.35 -10.42 5.91
N GLY A 420 5.64 -10.36 7.21
CA GLY A 420 6.59 -11.25 7.88
C GLY A 420 6.02 -12.63 8.25
N GLU A 421 4.70 -12.83 8.14
CA GLU A 421 4.07 -14.12 8.44
C GLU A 421 4.26 -15.14 7.30
N PRO A 422 4.27 -16.46 7.60
CA PRO A 422 4.38 -17.50 6.58
C PRO A 422 3.33 -17.35 5.47
N ARG A 423 3.74 -17.60 4.22
CA ARG A 423 2.93 -17.48 3.01
C ARG A 423 1.83 -18.54 2.91
N ARG A 424 0.80 -18.42 3.75
CA ARG A 424 -0.47 -19.16 3.61
C ARG A 424 -1.40 -18.38 2.69
N LYS A 425 -2.19 -19.07 1.87
CA LYS A 425 -3.19 -18.45 0.94
C LYS A 425 -4.07 -17.42 1.65
N ARG A 426 -4.47 -17.68 2.90
CA ARG A 426 -5.24 -16.74 3.74
C ARG A 426 -4.49 -15.43 4.01
N ASN A 427 -3.21 -15.50 4.40
CA ASN A 427 -2.41 -14.33 4.73
C ASN A 427 -2.17 -13.43 3.52
N LEU A 428 -1.95 -14.04 2.35
CA LEU A 428 -1.84 -13.30 1.08
C LEU A 428 -3.12 -12.53 0.75
N ARG A 429 -4.30 -13.15 0.91
CA ARG A 429 -5.59 -12.49 0.67
C ARG A 429 -5.82 -11.32 1.64
N GLU A 430 -5.53 -11.51 2.93
CA GLU A 430 -5.63 -10.43 3.92
C GLU A 430 -4.64 -9.29 3.64
N LEU A 431 -3.44 -9.60 3.14
CA LEU A 431 -2.43 -8.62 2.79
C LEU A 431 -2.88 -7.77 1.60
N THR A 432 -3.34 -8.40 0.52
CA THR A 432 -3.89 -7.68 -0.64
C THR A 432 -5.08 -6.80 -0.25
N LEU A 433 -6.01 -7.32 0.56
CA LEU A 433 -7.14 -6.54 1.07
C LEU A 433 -6.66 -5.32 1.88
N ALA A 434 -5.72 -5.51 2.81
CA ALA A 434 -5.24 -4.44 3.66
C ALA A 434 -4.49 -3.35 2.89
N GLU A 435 -3.67 -3.74 1.91
CA GLU A 435 -2.96 -2.81 1.05
C GLU A 435 -3.93 -2.01 0.16
N SER A 436 -4.94 -2.67 -0.41
CA SER A 436 -6.01 -2.03 -1.19
C SER A 436 -6.80 -1.00 -0.36
N VAL A 437 -7.28 -1.42 0.83
CA VAL A 437 -8.06 -0.54 1.72
C VAL A 437 -7.22 0.64 2.19
N LEU A 438 -5.95 0.44 2.56
CA LEU A 438 -5.06 1.53 2.95
C LEU A 438 -4.81 2.50 1.80
N ALA A 439 -4.58 1.99 0.58
CA ALA A 439 -4.29 2.83 -0.57
C ALA A 439 -5.52 3.66 -0.99
N ASN A 440 -6.72 3.06 -1.00
CA ASN A 440 -7.97 3.77 -1.25
C ASN A 440 -8.33 4.75 -0.12
N GLY A 441 -8.12 4.35 1.14
CA GLY A 441 -8.31 5.20 2.30
C GLY A 441 -7.39 6.43 2.31
N ASN A 442 -6.13 6.30 1.89
CA ASN A 442 -5.22 7.44 1.76
C ASN A 442 -5.73 8.49 0.77
N ARG A 443 -6.45 8.07 -0.28
CA ARG A 443 -7.07 9.01 -1.22
C ARG A 443 -8.23 9.76 -0.61
N LEU A 444 -9.07 9.06 0.16
CA LEU A 444 -10.15 9.69 0.92
C LEU A 444 -9.59 10.76 1.87
N LEU A 445 -8.53 10.43 2.60
CA LEU A 445 -7.86 11.40 3.48
C LEU A 445 -7.33 12.60 2.70
N ARG A 446 -6.64 12.39 1.57
CA ARG A 446 -6.13 13.49 0.73
C ARG A 446 -7.26 14.39 0.21
N ALA A 447 -8.36 13.80 -0.26
CA ALA A 447 -9.54 14.53 -0.71
C ALA A 447 -10.15 15.34 0.45
N SER A 448 -10.26 14.76 1.64
CA SER A 448 -10.77 15.47 2.83
C SER A 448 -9.87 16.65 3.25
N LEU A 449 -8.56 16.52 3.13
CA LEU A 449 -7.62 17.60 3.46
C LEU A 449 -7.63 18.72 2.41
N ALA A 450 -7.82 18.38 1.13
CA ALA A 450 -8.01 19.36 0.07
C ALA A 450 -9.34 20.12 0.26
N LEU A 451 -10.41 19.39 0.61
CA LEU A 451 -11.70 19.99 0.94
C LEU A 451 -11.61 20.88 2.19
N GLU A 452 -10.84 20.48 3.20
CA GLU A 452 -10.57 21.33 4.36
C GLU A 452 -9.92 22.66 3.99
N ALA A 453 -8.98 22.66 3.06
CA ALA A 453 -8.36 23.90 2.58
C ALA A 453 -9.41 24.84 1.96
N VAL A 454 -10.29 24.31 1.10
CA VAL A 454 -11.34 25.10 0.43
C VAL A 454 -12.40 25.59 1.42
N LEU A 455 -12.88 24.73 2.32
CA LEU A 455 -13.93 25.10 3.28
C LEU A 455 -13.48 26.10 4.34
N ARG A 456 -12.16 26.24 4.57
CA ARG A 456 -11.61 27.32 5.40
C ARG A 456 -11.72 28.68 4.73
N ASP A 457 -11.57 28.71 3.41
CA ASP A 457 -11.57 29.95 2.62
C ASP A 457 -13.00 30.37 2.23
N SER A 458 -13.94 29.41 2.15
CA SER A 458 -15.34 29.64 1.74
C SER A 458 -16.35 29.03 2.72
N PRO A 459 -16.65 29.68 3.86
CA PRO A 459 -17.57 29.16 4.88
C PRO A 459 -19.05 29.08 4.42
N SER A 460 -19.45 29.84 3.39
CA SER A 460 -20.81 29.78 2.81
C SER A 460 -21.16 28.39 2.27
N LEU A 461 -20.17 27.65 1.78
CA LEU A 461 -20.35 26.30 1.24
C LEU A 461 -20.88 25.30 2.29
N GLN A 462 -20.68 25.56 3.58
CA GLN A 462 -21.11 24.67 4.66
C GLN A 462 -22.64 24.62 4.83
N GLN A 463 -23.38 25.54 4.20
CA GLN A 463 -24.84 25.65 4.34
C GLN A 463 -25.63 24.87 3.27
N LEU A 464 -24.96 24.28 2.28
CA LEU A 464 -25.63 23.56 1.19
C LEU A 464 -26.30 22.26 1.69
N PRO A 465 -27.60 22.04 1.46
CA PRO A 465 -28.28 20.82 1.90
C PRO A 465 -27.73 19.55 1.23
N GLU A 466 -27.23 19.66 0.00
CA GLU A 466 -26.56 18.57 -0.72
C GLU A 466 -25.27 18.15 -0.03
N LEU A 467 -24.57 19.08 0.63
CA LEU A 467 -23.35 18.79 1.40
C LEU A 467 -23.68 17.94 2.62
N GLU A 468 -24.75 18.28 3.33
CA GLU A 468 -25.24 17.52 4.48
C GLU A 468 -25.74 16.14 4.07
N GLN A 469 -26.47 16.03 2.95
CA GLN A 469 -26.88 14.73 2.40
C GLN A 469 -25.67 13.86 2.05
N PHE A 470 -24.66 14.43 1.38
CA PHE A 470 -23.42 13.72 1.07
C PHE A 470 -22.68 13.28 2.33
N ARG A 471 -22.60 14.13 3.36
CA ARG A 471 -22.01 13.79 4.67
C ARG A 471 -22.68 12.58 5.29
N GLN A 472 -24.01 12.56 5.37
CA GLN A 472 -24.76 11.46 5.96
C GLN A 472 -24.53 10.14 5.22
N GLN A 473 -24.53 10.16 3.88
CA GLN A 473 -24.30 8.97 3.08
C GLN A 473 -22.85 8.48 3.20
N ALA A 474 -21.87 9.38 3.18
CA ALA A 474 -20.47 9.04 3.40
C ALA A 474 -20.25 8.44 4.80
N HIS A 475 -20.91 8.99 5.82
CA HIS A 475 -20.87 8.49 7.19
C HIS A 475 -21.42 7.06 7.29
N ALA A 476 -22.59 6.81 6.69
CA ALA A 476 -23.21 5.50 6.66
C ALA A 476 -22.33 4.47 5.92
N ALA A 477 -21.81 4.84 4.74
CA ALA A 477 -20.97 3.97 3.93
C ALA A 477 -19.67 3.57 4.65
N LEU A 478 -18.96 4.53 5.27
CA LEU A 478 -17.73 4.24 6.01
C LEU A 478 -17.97 3.40 7.25
N THR A 479 -19.10 3.61 7.94
CA THR A 479 -19.50 2.81 9.10
C THR A 479 -19.80 1.36 8.68
N GLN A 480 -20.59 1.18 7.62
CA GLN A 480 -20.89 -0.15 7.07
C GLN A 480 -19.61 -0.89 6.62
N LEU A 481 -18.68 -0.21 5.94
CA LEU A 481 -17.40 -0.80 5.55
C LEU A 481 -16.56 -1.22 6.77
N ALA A 482 -16.52 -0.39 7.82
CA ALA A 482 -15.83 -0.72 9.06
C ALA A 482 -16.46 -1.95 9.76
N ASP A 483 -17.78 -2.05 9.77
CA ASP A 483 -18.49 -3.19 10.36
C ASP A 483 -18.31 -4.46 9.52
N SER A 484 -18.36 -4.37 8.19
CA SER A 484 -18.03 -5.48 7.27
C SER A 484 -16.60 -5.99 7.45
N LEU A 485 -15.63 -5.11 7.71
CA LEU A 485 -14.27 -5.54 8.04
C LEU A 485 -14.23 -6.34 9.35
N ARG A 486 -14.98 -5.92 10.37
CA ARG A 486 -15.04 -6.59 11.67
C ARG A 486 -15.77 -7.93 11.63
N SER A 487 -16.93 -7.99 10.97
CA SER A 487 -17.76 -9.19 10.85
C SER A 487 -17.28 -10.16 9.77
N GLY A 488 -16.49 -9.67 8.80
CA GLY A 488 -16.06 -10.41 7.63
C GLY A 488 -17.16 -10.64 6.59
N THR A 489 -18.25 -9.89 6.65
CA THR A 489 -19.32 -9.92 5.64
C THR A 489 -18.97 -9.05 4.44
N ALA A 490 -19.54 -9.38 3.27
CA ALA A 490 -19.45 -8.49 2.11
C ALA A 490 -20.22 -7.18 2.41
N PRO A 491 -19.64 -6.01 2.11
CA PRO A 491 -20.34 -4.74 2.29
C PRO A 491 -21.52 -4.64 1.32
N ALA A 492 -22.56 -3.92 1.72
CA ALA A 492 -23.63 -3.53 0.82
C ALA A 492 -23.05 -2.66 -0.31
N GLN A 493 -23.58 -2.81 -1.54
CA GLN A 493 -23.21 -1.95 -2.66
C GLN A 493 -23.84 -0.56 -2.48
N ALA A 494 -23.27 0.26 -1.59
CA ALA A 494 -23.63 1.67 -1.47
C ALA A 494 -22.83 2.48 -2.49
N THR A 495 -23.50 3.16 -3.41
CA THR A 495 -22.87 4.06 -4.38
C THR A 495 -23.08 5.51 -3.97
N LEU A 496 -22.01 6.18 -3.53
CA LEU A 496 -22.02 7.62 -3.22
C LEU A 496 -22.10 8.50 -4.49
N ARG A 497 -22.11 7.89 -5.69
CA ARG A 497 -21.93 8.59 -6.95
C ARG A 497 -23.08 9.55 -7.27
N ASN A 498 -24.31 9.18 -6.92
CA ASN A 498 -25.47 10.02 -7.16
C ASN A 498 -25.47 11.25 -6.24
N ASP A 499 -25.07 11.07 -4.98
CA ASP A 499 -24.93 12.18 -4.02
C ASP A 499 -23.75 13.09 -4.40
N GLU A 500 -22.63 12.50 -4.84
CA GLU A 500 -21.48 13.24 -5.35
C GLU A 500 -21.86 14.12 -6.55
N ARG A 501 -22.63 13.59 -7.51
CA ARG A 501 -23.09 14.35 -8.69
C ARG A 501 -23.99 15.51 -8.30
N ARG A 502 -24.98 15.27 -7.43
CA ARG A 502 -25.87 16.33 -6.92
C ARG A 502 -25.09 17.42 -6.18
N LEU A 503 -24.12 17.03 -5.37
CA LEU A 503 -23.24 17.98 -4.69
C LEU A 503 -22.39 18.77 -5.70
N ALA A 504 -21.83 18.12 -6.72
CA ALA A 504 -21.03 18.80 -7.74
C ALA A 504 -21.85 19.81 -8.56
N GLU A 505 -23.09 19.47 -8.91
CA GLU A 505 -24.04 20.37 -9.59
C GLU A 505 -24.37 21.58 -8.70
N ALA A 506 -24.69 21.36 -7.42
CA ALA A 506 -24.98 22.42 -6.47
C ALA A 506 -23.77 23.35 -6.25
N LEU A 507 -22.56 22.80 -6.16
CA LEU A 507 -21.33 23.59 -6.06
C LEU A 507 -21.06 24.43 -7.31
N ALA A 508 -21.32 23.87 -8.50
CA ALA A 508 -21.16 24.61 -9.76
C ALA A 508 -22.16 25.77 -9.87
N ALA A 509 -23.41 25.55 -9.47
CA ALA A 509 -24.44 26.61 -9.42
C ALA A 509 -24.05 27.71 -8.41
N HIS A 510 -23.58 27.33 -7.23
CA HIS A 510 -23.17 28.31 -6.21
C HIS A 510 -21.97 29.17 -6.64
N LEU A 511 -21.03 28.60 -7.39
CA LEU A 511 -19.89 29.35 -7.96
C LEU A 511 -20.33 30.33 -9.06
N GLN A 512 -21.38 30.01 -9.81
CA GLN A 512 -21.97 30.92 -10.79
C GLN A 512 -22.69 32.08 -10.08
N GLU A 513 -23.45 31.81 -9.03
CA GLU A 513 -24.15 32.83 -8.24
C GLU A 513 -23.21 33.76 -7.44
N ALA A 514 -22.03 33.28 -7.04
CA ALA A 514 -21.04 34.08 -6.32
C ALA A 514 -20.09 34.88 -7.24
N GLY A 515 -20.15 34.63 -8.56
CA GLY A 515 -19.32 35.30 -9.57
C GLY A 515 -19.98 36.50 -10.26
N ASP A 516 -21.29 36.68 -10.06
CA ASP A 516 -22.08 37.87 -10.42
C ASP A 516 -22.21 38.81 -9.20
#